data_AF-A0A5E4TA39-F1
#
_entry.id   AF-A0A5E4TA39-F1
#
_cell.length_a   1.000
_cell.length_b   1.000
_cell.length_c   1.000
_cell.angle_alpha   90.00
_cell.angle_beta   90.00
_cell.angle_gamma   90.00
#
_symmetry.space_group_name_H-M   'P 1'
#
loop_
_entity.id
_entity.type
_entity.pdbx_description
1 polymer ?
#
loop_
_entity_poly.entity_id
_entity_poly.type
_entity_poly.pdbx_seq_one_letter_code
_entity_poly.pdbx_strand_id
1 'polypeptide(L)'
;MTRMNLASRETASGPDQRSMRMDRAEAIRCFRSGPLSNVPARYHMRIVAWYDDAKGAAVALMMVLRDALAPIHLDDIARRRHCIAMRDAILPATASSQRAVLDRFGAGDAAPLADALAYLLDALAVHPQRESLQAFAHQLIGETSLMCEPHGPNPLVAALLGSLGFDVDALLANRRGSETAP
;
A
#
# COMPACT_ATOMS: atom_id res chain seq x y z
N MET A 1 33.94 33.74 43.07
CA MET A 1 34.82 32.61 42.69
C MET A 1 34.16 31.35 43.23
N THR A 2 33.73 30.32 42.50
CA THR A 2 33.90 29.88 41.12
C THR A 2 32.76 28.88 40.83
N ARG A 3 32.28 28.87 39.59
CA ARG A 3 31.28 27.95 39.01
C ARG A 3 31.65 26.48 39.22
N MET A 4 30.65 25.59 39.28
CA MET A 4 30.55 24.48 38.34
C MET A 4 29.15 23.84 38.34
N ASN A 5 28.48 24.01 37.19
CA ASN A 5 27.35 23.22 36.72
C ASN A 5 27.81 21.76 36.51
N LEU A 6 27.00 20.78 36.92
CA LEU A 6 26.99 19.47 36.28
C LEU A 6 25.59 19.22 35.71
N ALA A 7 25.42 19.67 34.48
CA ALA A 7 24.37 19.20 33.60
C ALA A 7 24.81 17.84 33.04
N SER A 8 24.22 16.77 33.56
CA SER A 8 24.25 15.45 32.90
C SER A 8 22.81 15.11 32.53
N ARG A 9 22.32 15.77 31.48
CA ARG A 9 21.23 15.28 30.66
C ARG A 9 21.85 14.76 29.38
N GLU A 10 22.30 13.52 29.41
CA GLU A 10 22.49 12.74 28.19
C GLU A 10 21.09 12.52 27.60
N THR A 11 20.70 13.41 26.71
CA THR A 11 19.65 13.16 25.75
C THR A 11 20.15 12.05 24.84
N ALA A 12 19.81 10.80 25.17
CA ALA A 12 19.89 9.70 24.22
C ALA A 12 19.02 10.07 23.03
N SER A 13 19.70 10.47 21.96
CA SER A 13 19.15 10.75 20.65
C SER A 13 18.47 9.48 20.15
N GLY A 14 17.15 9.41 20.28
CA GLY A 14 16.35 8.49 19.49
C GLY A 14 16.59 8.78 18.00
N PRO A 15 16.53 7.77 17.12
CA PRO A 15 16.70 8.01 15.69
C PRO A 15 15.66 9.03 15.24
N ASP A 16 16.16 10.11 14.64
CA ASP A 16 15.39 11.23 14.12
C ASP A 16 14.36 10.70 13.11
N GLN A 17 13.08 10.67 13.50
CA GLN A 17 11.99 10.17 12.66
C GLN A 17 11.82 10.99 11.37
N ARG A 18 12.38 12.21 11.30
CA ARG A 18 12.45 12.99 10.05
C ARG A 18 13.42 12.42 9.02
N SER A 19 14.35 11.56 9.44
CA SER A 19 15.38 10.98 8.58
C SER A 19 14.95 9.67 7.89
N MET A 20 13.70 9.24 8.06
CA MET A 20 13.12 8.02 7.46
C MET A 20 12.21 8.30 6.26
N ARG A 21 12.18 9.52 5.72
CA ARG A 21 11.64 9.72 4.37
C ARG A 21 12.55 9.00 3.40
N MET A 22 12.05 7.91 2.82
CA MET A 22 12.81 7.08 1.92
C MET A 22 13.20 7.93 0.71
N ASP A 23 14.50 8.10 0.48
CA ASP A 23 14.98 8.84 -0.68
C ASP A 23 14.48 8.16 -1.97
N ARG A 24 14.10 8.93 -2.97
CA ARG A 24 13.53 8.38 -4.22
C ARG A 24 14.46 7.38 -4.89
N ALA A 25 15.77 7.62 -4.86
CA ALA A 25 16.77 6.71 -5.43
C ALA A 25 17.03 5.48 -4.54
N GLU A 26 16.62 5.55 -3.28
CA GLU A 26 16.73 4.49 -2.30
C GLU A 26 15.54 3.54 -2.37
N ALA A 27 14.32 4.08 -2.47
CA ALA A 27 13.11 3.33 -2.76
C ALA A 27 13.26 2.46 -4.03
N ILE A 28 13.81 3.04 -5.10
CA ILE A 28 14.05 2.34 -6.37
C ILE A 28 15.03 1.16 -6.21
N ARG A 29 16.01 1.27 -5.30
CA ARG A 29 16.99 0.21 -5.02
C ARG A 29 16.48 -0.84 -4.04
N CYS A 30 15.51 -0.48 -3.21
CA CYS A 30 14.90 -1.40 -2.27
C CYS A 30 14.01 -2.45 -2.95
N PHE A 31 13.36 -2.16 -4.07
CA PHE A 31 12.30 -3.03 -4.61
C PHE A 31 12.64 -3.72 -5.92
N ARG A 32 11.91 -4.81 -6.20
CA ARG A 32 12.18 -5.65 -7.35
C ARG A 32 11.89 -4.94 -8.68
N SER A 33 12.91 -4.81 -9.52
CA SER A 33 12.74 -4.54 -10.95
C SER A 33 12.58 -5.86 -11.72
N GLY A 34 11.43 -6.13 -12.31
CA GLY A 34 11.15 -7.35 -13.09
C GLY A 34 9.65 -7.67 -13.16
N PRO A 35 9.15 -8.46 -14.13
CA PRO A 35 7.71 -8.59 -14.39
C PRO A 35 6.88 -8.85 -13.12
N LEU A 36 5.74 -8.17 -13.01
CA LEU A 36 4.84 -8.32 -11.87
C LEU A 36 4.54 -9.81 -11.66
N SER A 37 4.77 -10.28 -10.45
CA SER A 37 4.46 -11.64 -10.04
C SER A 37 3.05 -11.69 -9.43
N ASN A 38 2.42 -12.87 -9.45
CA ASN A 38 1.08 -13.09 -8.89
C ASN A 38 -0.05 -12.21 -9.47
N VAL A 39 0.13 -11.69 -10.69
CA VAL A 39 -0.95 -11.03 -11.43
C VAL A 39 -1.98 -12.08 -11.86
N PRO A 40 -3.25 -12.01 -11.38
CA PRO A 40 -4.29 -12.91 -11.85
C PRO A 40 -4.54 -12.71 -13.35
N ALA A 41 -4.74 -13.80 -14.09
CA ALA A 41 -5.12 -13.71 -15.49
C ALA A 41 -6.49 -13.04 -15.65
N ARG A 42 -6.71 -12.28 -16.73
CA ARG A 42 -7.98 -11.55 -16.99
C ARG A 42 -9.22 -12.45 -16.84
N TYR A 43 -9.15 -13.66 -17.40
CA TYR A 43 -10.21 -14.66 -17.35
C TYR A 43 -10.53 -15.09 -15.91
N HIS A 44 -9.52 -15.21 -15.05
CA HIS A 44 -9.74 -15.54 -13.64
C HIS A 44 -10.40 -14.41 -12.87
N MET A 45 -10.12 -13.13 -13.19
CA MET A 45 -10.81 -12.00 -12.56
C MET A 45 -12.30 -11.96 -12.86
N ARG A 46 -12.71 -12.41 -14.06
CA ARG A 46 -14.11 -12.42 -14.50
C ARG A 46 -14.91 -13.63 -14.02
N ILE A 47 -14.25 -14.70 -13.56
CA ILE A 47 -14.87 -16.01 -13.31
C ILE A 47 -14.72 -16.46 -11.86
N VAL A 48 -13.64 -16.05 -11.19
CA VAL A 48 -13.58 -16.11 -9.73
C VAL A 48 -14.51 -15.01 -9.21
N ALA A 49 -15.21 -15.26 -8.10
CA ALA A 49 -16.27 -14.45 -7.51
C ALA A 49 -15.93 -12.97 -7.15
N TRP A 50 -14.85 -12.39 -7.66
CA TRP A 50 -14.46 -10.99 -7.47
C TRP A 50 -15.36 -9.99 -8.21
N TYR A 51 -16.16 -10.45 -9.16
CA TYR A 51 -17.17 -9.58 -9.76
C TYR A 51 -18.11 -9.01 -8.68
N ASP A 52 -18.49 -9.79 -7.67
CA ASP A 52 -19.35 -9.34 -6.56
C ASP A 52 -18.62 -9.27 -5.19
N ASP A 53 -17.37 -9.73 -5.09
CA ASP A 53 -16.55 -9.66 -3.86
C ASP A 53 -15.51 -8.53 -3.92
N ALA A 54 -15.92 -7.31 -3.56
CA ALA A 54 -15.04 -6.14 -3.48
C ALA A 54 -13.83 -6.37 -2.56
N LYS A 55 -14.02 -7.11 -1.45
CA LYS A 55 -12.95 -7.44 -0.50
C LYS A 55 -11.96 -8.46 -1.09
N GLY A 56 -12.45 -9.41 -1.88
CA GLY A 56 -11.63 -10.33 -2.68
C GLY A 56 -10.80 -9.62 -3.74
N ALA A 57 -11.39 -8.66 -4.45
CA ALA A 57 -10.66 -7.80 -5.38
C ALA A 57 -9.59 -6.97 -4.65
N ALA A 58 -9.90 -6.41 -3.48
CA ALA A 58 -8.93 -5.68 -2.66
C ALA A 58 -7.75 -6.57 -2.22
N VAL A 59 -8.01 -7.82 -1.83
CA VAL A 59 -6.96 -8.81 -1.53
C VAL A 59 -6.08 -9.08 -2.76
N ALA A 60 -6.67 -9.23 -3.94
CA ALA A 60 -5.90 -9.43 -5.18
C ALA A 60 -4.96 -8.24 -5.46
N LEU A 61 -5.43 -7.01 -5.25
CA LEU A 61 -4.59 -5.81 -5.33
C LEU A 61 -3.43 -5.88 -4.33
N MET A 62 -3.74 -6.15 -3.06
CA MET A 62 -2.75 -6.20 -1.99
C MET A 62 -1.68 -7.28 -2.20
N MET A 63 -2.04 -8.44 -2.76
CA MET A 63 -1.08 -9.49 -3.10
C MET A 63 -0.07 -9.03 -4.17
N VAL A 64 -0.56 -8.47 -5.29
CA VAL A 64 0.34 -7.99 -6.36
C VAL A 64 1.26 -6.87 -5.86
N LEU A 65 0.73 -5.95 -5.04
CA LEU A 65 1.54 -4.89 -4.45
C LEU A 65 2.60 -5.43 -3.46
N ARG A 66 2.26 -6.46 -2.66
CA ARG A 66 3.21 -7.10 -1.74
C ARG A 66 4.43 -7.65 -2.48
N ASP A 67 4.19 -8.30 -3.62
CA ASP A 67 5.24 -8.92 -4.42
C ASP A 67 6.07 -7.90 -5.18
N ALA A 68 5.45 -6.85 -5.71
CA ALA A 68 6.17 -5.72 -6.30
C ALA A 68 7.11 -5.07 -5.26
N LEU A 69 6.62 -4.91 -4.03
CA LEU A 69 7.37 -4.35 -2.91
C LEU A 69 8.25 -5.38 -2.19
N ALA A 70 8.55 -6.52 -2.81
CA ALA A 70 9.53 -7.47 -2.27
C ALA A 70 10.93 -6.83 -2.27
N PRO A 71 11.60 -6.75 -1.10
CA PRO A 71 12.88 -6.07 -1.06
C PRO A 71 13.97 -6.87 -1.79
N ILE A 72 14.65 -6.25 -2.76
CA ILE A 72 15.90 -6.80 -3.32
C ILE A 72 17.02 -6.54 -2.32
N HIS A 73 17.88 -7.57 -2.14
CA HIS A 73 19.22 -7.52 -1.55
C HIS A 73 19.68 -6.14 -1.04
N LEU A 74 19.21 -5.79 0.16
CA LEU A 74 19.78 -4.72 0.96
C LEU A 74 20.90 -5.33 1.79
N ASP A 75 22.13 -4.81 1.64
CA ASP A 75 23.31 -5.28 2.39
C ASP A 75 23.16 -5.03 3.90
N ASP A 76 22.39 -4.01 4.29
CA ASP A 76 22.02 -3.75 5.67
C ASP A 76 20.83 -4.61 6.12
N ILE A 77 21.12 -5.61 6.97
CA ILE A 77 20.14 -6.54 7.54
C ILE A 77 19.10 -5.83 8.40
N ALA A 78 19.48 -4.84 9.21
CA ALA A 78 18.57 -4.16 10.11
C ALA A 78 17.54 -3.35 9.31
N ARG A 79 18.03 -2.65 8.30
CA ARG A 79 17.18 -1.92 7.36
C ARG A 79 16.26 -2.84 6.57
N ARG A 80 16.77 -3.94 6.05
CA ARG A 80 15.95 -4.95 5.35
C ARG A 80 14.80 -5.45 6.21
N ARG A 81 15.07 -5.76 7.48
CA ARG A 81 14.04 -6.20 8.44
C ARG A 81 12.99 -5.12 8.66
N HIS A 82 13.40 -3.86 8.79
CA HIS A 82 12.47 -2.75 8.94
C HIS A 82 11.55 -2.59 7.71
N CYS A 83 12.11 -2.58 6.49
CA CYS A 83 11.33 -2.52 5.26
C CYS A 83 10.31 -3.68 5.14
N ILE A 84 10.73 -4.90 5.48
CA ILE A 84 9.84 -6.07 5.50
C ILE A 84 8.72 -5.88 6.53
N ALA A 85 9.05 -5.41 7.73
CA ALA A 85 8.06 -5.19 8.79
C ALA A 85 7.01 -4.13 8.41
N MET A 86 7.45 -3.00 7.83
CA MET A 86 6.55 -1.93 7.37
C MET A 86 5.62 -2.42 6.26
N ARG A 87 6.16 -3.15 5.28
CA ARG A 87 5.34 -3.78 4.22
C ARG A 87 4.36 -4.78 4.81
N ASP A 88 4.82 -5.69 5.66
CA ASP A 88 4.01 -6.82 6.17
C ASP A 88 2.93 -6.36 7.16
N ALA A 89 3.07 -5.18 7.76
CA ALA A 89 2.03 -4.57 8.59
C ALA A 89 0.78 -4.15 7.80
N ILE A 90 0.94 -3.71 6.54
CA ILE A 90 -0.17 -3.30 5.67
C ILE A 90 -0.55 -4.39 4.67
N LEU A 91 0.45 -5.04 4.08
CA LEU A 91 0.30 -6.04 3.03
C LEU A 91 0.77 -7.41 3.52
N PRO A 92 0.13 -8.05 4.52
CA PRO A 92 0.59 -9.33 5.05
C PRO A 92 0.53 -10.45 4.00
N ALA A 93 1.20 -11.57 4.28
CA ALA A 93 1.42 -12.64 3.30
C ALA A 93 0.16 -13.42 2.90
N THR A 94 -0.83 -13.51 3.81
CA THR A 94 -2.01 -14.36 3.59
C THR A 94 -3.24 -13.53 3.30
N ALA A 95 -4.12 -14.05 2.44
CA ALA A 95 -5.40 -13.43 2.12
C ALA A 95 -6.25 -13.16 3.39
N SER A 96 -6.25 -14.09 4.35
CA SER A 96 -6.99 -13.92 5.61
C SER A 96 -6.46 -12.75 6.44
N SER A 97 -5.14 -12.60 6.54
CA SER A 97 -4.53 -11.46 7.23
C SER A 97 -4.78 -10.15 6.49
N GLN A 98 -4.75 -10.15 5.15
CA GLN A 98 -5.06 -8.96 4.35
C GLN A 98 -6.51 -8.53 4.54
N ARG A 99 -7.45 -9.48 4.58
CA ARG A 99 -8.85 -9.22 4.94
C ARG A 99 -9.00 -8.56 6.31
N ALA A 100 -8.24 -9.02 7.31
CA ALA A 100 -8.27 -8.41 8.65
C ALA A 100 -7.70 -6.98 8.67
N VAL A 101 -6.71 -6.67 7.83
CA VAL A 101 -6.22 -5.29 7.66
C VAL A 101 -7.32 -4.43 7.02
N LEU A 102 -7.96 -4.90 5.94
CA LEU A 102 -9.08 -4.20 5.30
C LEU A 102 -10.20 -3.91 6.30
N ASP A 103 -10.53 -4.85 7.19
CA ASP A 103 -11.54 -4.66 8.23
C ASP A 103 -11.17 -3.53 9.19
N ARG A 104 -9.91 -3.45 9.64
CA ARG A 104 -9.44 -2.36 10.51
C ARG A 104 -9.56 -0.99 9.84
N PHE A 105 -9.20 -0.90 8.56
CA PHE A 105 -9.34 0.33 7.79
C PHE A 105 -10.80 0.71 7.57
N GLY A 106 -11.67 -0.27 7.30
CA GLY A 106 -13.12 -0.05 7.16
C GLY A 106 -13.78 0.40 8.47
N ALA A 107 -13.29 -0.08 9.61
CA ALA A 107 -13.77 0.30 10.94
C ALA A 107 -13.19 1.63 11.46
N GLY A 108 -12.17 2.21 10.80
CA GLY A 108 -11.47 3.41 11.26
C GLY A 108 -10.40 3.16 12.34
N ASP A 109 -10.10 1.90 12.66
CA ASP A 109 -9.16 1.48 13.71
C ASP A 109 -7.71 1.31 13.20
N ALA A 110 -7.37 1.96 12.07
CA ALA A 110 -6.07 1.82 11.41
C ALA A 110 -5.00 2.81 11.89
N ALA A 111 -5.28 3.64 12.90
CA ALA A 111 -4.31 4.61 13.43
C ALA A 111 -2.93 4.00 13.80
N PRO A 112 -2.85 2.79 14.40
CA PRO A 112 -1.55 2.16 14.69
C PRO A 112 -0.75 1.75 13.45
N LEU A 113 -1.36 1.76 12.26
CA LEU A 113 -0.77 1.39 10.98
C LEU A 113 -0.36 2.62 10.15
N ALA A 114 -0.53 3.84 10.66
CA ALA A 114 -0.33 5.08 9.90
C ALA A 114 1.10 5.22 9.34
N ASP A 115 2.13 4.95 10.14
CA ASP A 115 3.52 5.05 9.69
C ASP A 115 3.84 4.01 8.60
N ALA A 116 3.35 2.78 8.80
CA ALA A 116 3.52 1.70 7.83
C ALA A 116 2.81 2.01 6.50
N LEU A 117 1.61 2.61 6.58
CA LEU A 117 0.89 3.07 5.41
C LEU A 117 1.65 4.19 4.70
N ALA A 118 2.09 5.24 5.41
CA ALA A 118 2.82 6.35 4.81
C ALA A 118 4.09 5.87 4.08
N TYR A 119 4.87 5.00 4.72
CA TYR A 119 6.03 4.35 4.10
C TYR A 119 5.66 3.62 2.81
N LEU A 120 4.57 2.85 2.82
CA LEU A 120 4.11 2.07 1.66
C LEU A 120 3.63 3.00 0.52
N LEU A 121 2.91 4.06 0.85
CA LEU A 121 2.43 5.03 -0.14
C LEU A 121 3.60 5.76 -0.81
N ASP A 122 4.61 6.17 -0.05
CA ASP A 122 5.82 6.78 -0.59
C ASP A 122 6.57 5.80 -1.50
N ALA A 123 6.69 4.53 -1.09
CA ALA A 123 7.30 3.46 -1.87
C ALA A 123 6.61 3.24 -3.23
N LEU A 124 5.27 3.21 -3.23
CA LEU A 124 4.47 2.99 -4.43
C LEU A 124 4.56 4.18 -5.41
N ALA A 125 4.54 5.41 -4.89
CA ALA A 125 4.57 6.62 -5.69
C ALA A 125 5.84 6.74 -6.56
N VAL A 126 6.95 6.15 -6.10
CA VAL A 126 8.25 6.16 -6.78
C VAL A 126 8.68 4.79 -7.33
N HIS A 127 7.80 3.79 -7.28
CA HIS A 127 8.13 2.42 -7.67
C HIS A 127 8.53 2.35 -9.16
N PRO A 128 9.62 1.64 -9.52
CA PRO A 128 10.08 1.55 -10.91
C PRO A 128 9.04 0.90 -11.85
N GLN A 129 8.10 0.15 -11.29
CA GLN A 129 7.04 -0.53 -12.04
C GLN A 129 5.66 0.11 -11.85
N ARG A 130 5.62 1.37 -11.40
CA ARG A 130 4.37 2.07 -11.10
C ARG A 130 3.38 2.02 -12.27
N GLU A 131 3.83 2.19 -13.50
CA GLU A 131 2.98 2.12 -14.69
C GLU A 131 2.35 0.71 -14.88
N SER A 132 3.12 -0.36 -14.66
CA SER A 132 2.58 -1.72 -14.73
C SER A 132 1.57 -1.99 -13.61
N LEU A 133 1.85 -1.49 -12.40
CA LEU A 133 0.92 -1.57 -11.26
C LEU A 133 -0.36 -0.77 -11.52
N GLN A 134 -0.24 0.39 -12.16
CA GLN A 134 -1.36 1.21 -12.57
C GLN A 134 -2.22 0.51 -13.63
N ALA A 135 -1.59 -0.08 -14.66
CA ALA A 135 -2.31 -0.85 -15.68
C ALA A 135 -3.07 -2.04 -15.08
N PHE A 136 -2.45 -2.74 -14.12
CA PHE A 136 -3.11 -3.82 -13.37
C PHE A 136 -4.30 -3.30 -12.55
N ALA A 137 -4.11 -2.22 -11.77
CA ALA A 137 -5.17 -1.63 -10.97
C ALA A 137 -6.34 -1.16 -11.84
N HIS A 138 -6.06 -0.55 -13.01
CA HIS A 138 -7.09 -0.15 -13.97
C HIS A 138 -7.90 -1.36 -14.47
N GLN A 139 -7.22 -2.46 -14.80
CA GLN A 139 -7.90 -3.71 -15.20
C GLN A 139 -8.77 -4.25 -14.06
N LEU A 140 -8.25 -4.27 -12.83
CA LEU A 140 -8.99 -4.75 -11.67
C LEU A 140 -10.24 -3.89 -11.40
N ILE A 141 -10.13 -2.57 -11.48
CA ILE A 141 -11.25 -1.63 -11.35
C ILE A 141 -12.31 -1.87 -12.43
N GLY A 142 -11.89 -2.15 -13.67
CA GLY A 142 -12.80 -2.38 -14.78
C GLY A 142 -13.57 -3.71 -14.70
N GLU A 143 -12.92 -4.76 -14.18
CA GLU A 143 -13.40 -6.14 -14.23
C GLU A 143 -14.02 -6.64 -12.90
N THR A 144 -14.03 -5.82 -11.84
CA THR A 144 -14.50 -6.23 -10.50
C THR A 144 -15.34 -5.14 -9.81
N SER A 145 -15.99 -5.49 -8.70
CA SER A 145 -16.71 -4.55 -7.83
C SER A 145 -15.83 -3.80 -6.82
N LEU A 146 -14.51 -3.71 -7.05
CA LEU A 146 -13.56 -3.04 -6.15
C LEU A 146 -13.99 -1.63 -5.73
N MET A 147 -14.70 -0.91 -6.60
CA MET A 147 -15.15 0.47 -6.41
C MET A 147 -16.67 0.59 -6.15
N CYS A 148 -17.39 -0.53 -6.07
CA CYS A 148 -18.86 -0.57 -6.11
C CYS A 148 -19.52 -0.72 -4.73
N GLU A 149 -18.80 -0.46 -3.64
CA GLU A 149 -19.40 -0.51 -2.30
C GLU A 149 -20.30 0.72 -2.03
N PRO A 150 -21.44 0.57 -1.30
CA PRO A 150 -22.39 1.66 -1.06
C PRO A 150 -21.81 2.90 -0.39
N HIS A 151 -20.72 2.74 0.36
CA HIS A 151 -20.03 3.79 1.10
C HIS A 151 -18.71 4.23 0.43
N GLY A 152 -18.47 3.78 -0.80
CA GLY A 152 -17.19 3.93 -1.49
C GLY A 152 -16.20 2.82 -1.14
N PRO A 153 -15.07 2.72 -1.87
CA PRO A 153 -14.08 1.68 -1.65
C PRO A 153 -13.49 1.79 -0.24
N ASN A 154 -12.98 0.66 0.25
CA ASN A 154 -12.22 0.61 1.50
C ASN A 154 -11.13 1.73 1.54
N PRO A 155 -10.96 2.45 2.66
CA PRO A 155 -10.01 3.56 2.75
C PRO A 155 -8.56 3.18 2.41
N LEU A 156 -8.14 1.96 2.73
CA LEU A 156 -6.82 1.47 2.33
C LEU A 156 -6.72 1.34 0.81
N VAL A 157 -7.74 0.78 0.16
CA VAL A 157 -7.77 0.64 -1.30
C VAL A 157 -7.72 2.01 -1.96
N ALA A 158 -8.50 2.97 -1.47
CA ALA A 158 -8.48 4.35 -1.97
C ALA A 158 -7.08 4.97 -1.86
N ALA A 159 -6.41 4.83 -0.70
CA ALA A 159 -5.06 5.34 -0.50
C ALA A 159 -4.03 4.70 -1.45
N LEU A 160 -4.09 3.37 -1.62
CA LEU A 160 -3.20 2.64 -2.53
C LEU A 160 -3.39 3.07 -3.99
N LEU A 161 -4.64 3.19 -4.45
CA LEU A 161 -4.96 3.68 -5.79
C LEU A 161 -4.51 5.14 -5.97
N GLY A 162 -4.72 6.00 -4.97
CA GLY A 162 -4.23 7.37 -4.98
C GLY A 162 -2.72 7.45 -5.17
N SER A 163 -1.94 6.64 -4.44
CA SER A 163 -0.47 6.59 -4.61
C SER A 163 -0.04 6.09 -6.00
N LEU A 164 -0.80 5.16 -6.60
CA LEU A 164 -0.57 4.75 -7.98
C LEU A 164 -0.90 5.85 -9.00
N GLY A 165 -1.64 6.90 -8.62
CA GLY A 165 -1.97 8.05 -9.45
C GLY A 165 -3.42 8.08 -9.95
N PHE A 166 -4.32 7.34 -9.30
CA PHE A 166 -5.76 7.40 -9.61
C PHE A 166 -6.43 8.52 -8.82
N ASP A 167 -7.31 9.26 -9.51
CA ASP A 167 -8.30 10.12 -8.85
C ASP A 167 -9.51 9.25 -8.45
N VAL A 168 -9.54 8.84 -7.18
CA VAL A 168 -10.57 7.95 -6.63
C VAL A 168 -11.95 8.60 -6.67
N ASP A 169 -12.03 9.92 -6.47
CA ASP A 169 -13.29 10.66 -6.51
C ASP A 169 -13.84 10.70 -7.94
N ALA A 170 -12.98 10.92 -8.93
CA ALA A 170 -13.37 10.83 -10.34
C ALA A 170 -13.81 9.41 -10.74
N LEU A 171 -13.11 8.37 -10.26
CA LEU A 171 -13.50 6.98 -10.49
C LEU A 171 -14.90 6.67 -9.92
N LEU A 172 -15.20 7.16 -8.72
CA LEU A 172 -16.51 7.04 -8.09
C LEU A 172 -17.60 7.79 -8.86
N ALA A 173 -17.30 9.01 -9.32
CA ALA A 173 -18.24 9.82 -10.09
C ALA A 173 -18.63 9.15 -11.43
N ASN A 174 -17.64 8.59 -12.14
CA ASN A 174 -17.87 7.89 -13.41
C ASN A 174 -18.74 6.64 -13.24
N ARG A 175 -18.59 5.91 -12.13
CA ARG A 175 -19.40 4.71 -11.84
C ARG A 175 -20.85 5.06 -11.50
N ARG A 176 -21.09 6.09 -10.68
CA ARG A 176 -22.45 6.56 -10.37
C ARG A 176 -23.19 7.05 -11.61
N GLY A 177 -22.50 7.74 -12.53
CA GLY A 177 -23.09 8.18 -13.79
C GLY A 177 -23.45 7.03 -14.75
N SER A 178 -22.77 5.89 -14.63
CA SER A 178 -23.03 4.69 -15.43
C SER A 178 -24.25 3.89 -14.93
N GLU A 179 -24.54 3.97 -13.62
CA GLU A 179 -25.63 3.24 -12.96
C GLU A 179 -26.99 3.97 -13.09
N THR A 180 -26.95 5.25 -13.46
CA THR A 180 -28.14 6.08 -13.76
C THR A 180 -28.53 6.12 -15.24
N ALA A 181 -27.82 5.40 -16.12
CA ALA A 181 -28.18 5.30 -17.53
C ALA A 181 -29.25 4.18 -17.71
N PRO A 182 -30.43 4.49 -18.30
CA PRO A 182 -31.58 3.58 -18.39
C PRO A 182 -31.36 2.40 -19.35
#